data_AF-A0AAU3Z3H0-F1
#
_entry.id   AF-A0AAU3Z3H0-F1
#
_cell.length_a   1.000
_cell.length_b   1.000
_cell.length_c   1.000
_cell.angle_alpha   90.00
_cell.angle_beta   90.00
_cell.angle_gamma   90.00
#
_symmetry.space_group_name_H-M   'P 1'
#
loop_
_entity.id
_entity.type
_entity.pdbx_description
1 polymer ?
#
loop_
_entity_poly.entity_id
_entity_poly.type
_entity_poly.pdbx_seq_one_letter_code
_entity_poly.pdbx_strand_id
1 'polypeptide(L)'
;MRVPHPTRAFWCERITYRTMDADDVADVARYAVTVPAEAIRRIRADVRELAHVLPPIERHRALSWVDGGGCVGAIGALHRGEPCGFSLSHRGRWTEWSVRPYLEFRVEDGSLIPVLPGGCGPC
;
A
#
# COMPACT_ATOMS: atom_id res chain seq x y z
N MET A 1 -3.78 -8.71 33.35
CA MET A 1 -3.07 -8.59 32.06
C MET A 1 -4.13 -8.40 30.98
N ARG A 2 -4.21 -7.24 30.33
CA ARG A 2 -5.24 -6.96 29.31
C ARG A 2 -4.77 -7.59 28.00
N VAL A 3 -5.58 -8.46 27.41
CA VAL A 3 -5.24 -9.07 26.12
C VAL A 3 -5.25 -7.96 25.05
N PRO A 4 -4.18 -7.78 24.26
CA PRO A 4 -4.20 -6.82 23.17
C PRO A 4 -5.27 -7.22 22.16
N HIS A 5 -6.19 -6.30 21.88
CA HIS A 5 -7.26 -6.53 20.91
C HIS A 5 -6.74 -6.14 19.52
N PRO A 6 -6.72 -7.06 18.54
CA PRO A 6 -6.25 -6.73 17.21
C PRO A 6 -7.18 -5.70 16.56
N THR A 7 -6.58 -4.67 15.97
CA THR A 7 -7.32 -3.70 15.15
C THR A 7 -7.04 -4.01 13.68
N ARG A 8 -8.06 -3.96 12.83
CA ARG A 8 -7.87 -4.13 11.39
C ARG A 8 -7.13 -2.92 10.83
N ALA A 9 -6.05 -3.18 10.12
CA ALA A 9 -5.26 -2.19 9.40
C ALA A 9 -5.05 -2.64 7.96
N PHE A 10 -4.52 -1.75 7.13
CA PHE A 10 -4.36 -1.96 5.70
C PHE A 10 -2.93 -1.63 5.30
N TRP A 11 -2.20 -2.66 4.90
CA TRP A 11 -0.86 -2.52 4.35
C TRP A 11 -0.97 -2.11 2.90
N CYS A 12 -0.39 -0.97 2.56
CA CYS A 12 -0.42 -0.40 1.23
C CYS A 12 0.99 -0.41 0.65
N GLU A 13 1.12 -0.92 -0.57
CA GLU A 13 2.39 -0.94 -1.29
C GLU A 13 2.20 -0.32 -2.67
N ARG A 14 3.17 0.51 -3.06
CA ARG A 14 3.38 0.95 -4.44
C ARG A 14 4.74 0.43 -4.89
N ILE A 15 4.78 -0.29 -5.99
CA ILE A 15 6.01 -0.75 -6.61
C ILE A 15 6.04 -0.21 -8.03
N THR A 16 7.11 0.50 -8.38
CA THR A 16 7.37 0.90 -9.77
C THR A 16 8.53 0.11 -10.29
N TYR A 17 8.34 -0.56 -11.41
CA TYR A 17 9.36 -1.33 -12.11
C TYR A 17 9.93 -0.51 -13.27
N ARG A 18 11.23 -0.67 -13.54
CA ARG A 18 11.92 0.02 -14.65
C ARG A 18 11.46 -0.47 -16.01
N THR A 19 11.01 -1.73 -16.08
CA THR A 19 10.57 -2.41 -17.29
C THR A 19 9.13 -2.91 -17.13
N MET A 20 8.54 -3.30 -18.26
CA MET A 20 7.22 -3.92 -18.32
C MET A 20 7.19 -5.35 -17.81
N ASP A 21 8.33 -6.04 -17.81
CA ASP A 21 8.46 -7.44 -17.38
C ASP A 21 8.44 -7.59 -15.85
N ALA A 22 8.42 -6.47 -15.11
CA ALA A 22 8.40 -6.42 -13.64
C ALA A 22 9.61 -7.09 -12.95
N ASP A 23 10.74 -7.21 -13.67
CA ASP A 23 11.94 -7.88 -13.16
C ASP A 23 12.89 -6.94 -12.39
N ASP A 24 12.77 -5.63 -12.61
CA ASP A 24 13.68 -4.63 -12.02
C ASP A 24 12.91 -3.52 -11.31
N VAL A 25 13.03 -3.46 -9.99
CA VAL A 25 12.32 -2.49 -9.15
C VAL A 25 13.04 -1.14 -9.16
N ALA A 26 12.34 -0.10 -9.60
CA ALA A 26 12.82 1.27 -9.64
C ALA A 26 12.57 2.02 -8.33
N ASP A 27 11.39 1.84 -7.74
CA ASP A 27 10.92 2.56 -6.55
C ASP A 27 9.92 1.70 -5.78
N VAL A 28 9.93 1.82 -4.44
CA VAL A 28 8.96 1.17 -3.56
C VAL A 28 8.53 2.14 -2.46
N ALA A 29 7.22 2.34 -2.32
CA ALA A 29 6.63 3.04 -1.19
C ALA A 29 5.71 2.11 -0.41
N ARG A 30 5.85 2.09 0.91
CA ARG A 30 5.02 1.27 1.81
C ARG A 30 4.50 2.09 2.96
N TYR A 31 3.24 1.89 3.32
CA TYR A 31 2.63 2.56 4.46
C TYR A 31 1.44 1.75 4.97
N ALA A 32 1.08 1.96 6.23
CA ALA A 32 -0.11 1.38 6.83
C ALA A 32 -1.14 2.48 7.15
N VAL A 33 -2.42 2.14 7.00
CA VAL A 33 -3.55 2.99 7.43
C VAL A 33 -4.61 2.14 8.11
N THR A 34 -5.43 2.76 8.95
CA THR A 34 -6.50 2.07 9.69
C THR A 34 -7.87 2.18 9.03
N VAL A 35 -8.00 2.99 7.97
CA VAL A 35 -9.27 3.28 7.29
C VAL A 35 -9.19 2.86 5.82
N PRO A 36 -10.12 2.01 5.31
CA PRO A 36 -10.13 1.60 3.90
C PRO A 36 -10.16 2.77 2.91
N ALA A 37 -10.99 3.76 3.19
CA ALA A 37 -11.13 4.94 2.34
C ALA A 37 -9.84 5.77 2.27
N GLU A 38 -9.03 5.78 3.34
CA GLU A 38 -7.72 6.44 3.35
C GLU A 38 -6.76 5.77 2.37
N ALA A 39 -6.69 4.43 2.40
CA ALA A 39 -5.82 3.66 1.51
C ALA A 39 -6.13 3.97 0.05
N ILE A 40 -7.42 3.89 -0.32
CA ILE A 40 -7.85 4.14 -1.69
C ILE A 40 -7.70 5.63 -2.06
N ARG A 41 -7.91 6.57 -1.15
CA ARG A 41 -7.70 7.99 -1.41
C ARG A 41 -6.24 8.31 -1.77
N ARG A 42 -5.28 7.70 -1.07
CA ARG A 42 -3.85 7.88 -1.37
C ARG A 42 -3.47 7.31 -2.73
N ILE A 43 -3.98 6.12 -3.08
CA ILE A 43 -3.77 5.55 -4.42
C ILE A 43 -4.39 6.47 -5.49
N ARG A 44 -5.60 6.99 -5.27
CA ARG A 44 -6.23 7.94 -6.21
C ARG A 44 -5.42 9.21 -6.43
N ALA A 45 -4.81 9.75 -5.37
CA ALA A 45 -3.96 10.93 -5.48
C ALA A 45 -2.73 10.64 -6.35
N ASP A 46 -2.05 9.52 -6.08
CA ASP A 46 -0.85 9.10 -6.81
C ASP A 46 -1.14 8.78 -8.28
N VAL A 47 -2.24 8.06 -8.55
CA VAL A 47 -2.69 7.77 -9.92
C VAL A 47 -3.03 9.06 -10.68
N ARG A 48 -3.63 10.06 -10.03
CA ARG A 48 -3.90 11.36 -10.68
C ARG A 48 -2.62 12.12 -11.01
N GLU A 49 -1.65 12.11 -10.11
CA GLU A 49 -0.34 12.72 -10.35
C GLU A 49 0.32 12.08 -11.58
N LEU A 50 0.34 10.74 -11.65
CA LEU A 50 0.87 10.03 -12.81
C LEU A 50 0.06 10.28 -14.08
N ALA A 51 -1.26 10.38 -13.99
CA ALA A 51 -2.14 10.56 -15.15
C ALA A 51 -1.78 11.78 -16.03
N HIS A 52 -1.15 12.81 -15.46
CA HIS A 52 -0.69 13.99 -16.20
C HIS A 52 0.41 13.68 -17.23
N VAL A 53 1.19 12.61 -17.03
CA VAL A 53 2.32 12.25 -17.89
C VAL A 53 2.07 11.01 -18.76
N LEU A 54 0.88 10.42 -18.67
CA LEU A 54 0.49 9.20 -19.37
C LEU A 54 0.06 9.45 -20.83
N PRO A 55 0.30 8.48 -21.73
CA PRO A 55 -0.34 8.45 -23.05
C PRO A 55 -1.88 8.44 -22.94
N PRO A 56 -2.63 8.89 -23.96
CA PRO A 56 -4.08 9.07 -23.88
C PRO A 56 -4.87 7.86 -23.40
N ILE A 57 -4.53 6.64 -23.87
CA ILE A 57 -5.22 5.41 -23.50
C ILE A 57 -5.03 5.08 -22.01
N GLU A 58 -3.78 5.11 -21.53
CA GLU A 58 -3.46 4.83 -20.12
C GLU A 58 -3.99 5.94 -19.21
N ARG A 59 -3.95 7.20 -19.66
CA ARG A 59 -4.58 8.32 -18.96
C ARG A 59 -6.07 8.09 -18.78
N HIS A 60 -6.77 7.67 -19.84
CA HIS A 60 -8.20 7.36 -19.76
C HIS A 60 -8.46 6.22 -18.77
N ARG A 61 -7.70 5.12 -18.85
CA ARG A 61 -7.82 3.99 -17.92
C ARG A 61 -7.59 4.42 -16.46
N ALA A 62 -6.55 5.21 -16.22
CA ALA A 62 -6.21 5.76 -14.90
C ALA A 62 -7.37 6.58 -14.33
N LEU A 63 -7.88 7.55 -15.10
CA LEU A 63 -8.96 8.42 -14.65
C LEU A 63 -10.29 7.66 -14.49
N SER A 64 -10.59 6.71 -15.38
CA SER A 64 -11.78 5.85 -15.26
C SER A 64 -11.74 4.98 -14.00
N TRP A 65 -10.57 4.54 -13.55
CA TRP A 65 -10.46 3.85 -12.26
C TRP A 65 -10.64 4.80 -11.07
N VAL A 66 -10.04 6.00 -11.13
CA VAL A 66 -10.06 7.00 -10.06
C VAL A 66 -11.44 7.63 -9.85
N ASP A 67 -12.17 7.90 -10.93
CA ASP A 67 -13.44 8.62 -10.93
C ASP A 67 -14.65 7.70 -11.19
N GLY A 68 -14.42 6.47 -11.65
CA GLY A 68 -15.45 5.47 -11.91
C GLY A 68 -15.58 4.40 -10.83
N GLY A 69 -16.23 3.29 -11.19
CA GLY A 69 -16.58 2.20 -10.27
C GLY A 69 -15.38 1.43 -9.69
N GLY A 70 -14.19 1.56 -10.29
CA GLY A 70 -12.97 0.86 -9.84
C GLY A 70 -12.58 1.20 -8.40
N CYS A 71 -12.62 2.48 -8.04
CA CYS A 71 -12.31 2.92 -6.68
C CYS A 71 -13.37 2.48 -5.65
N VAL A 72 -14.65 2.47 -6.03
CA VAL A 72 -15.76 2.03 -5.18
C VAL A 72 -15.66 0.53 -4.91
N GLY A 73 -15.39 -0.27 -5.93
CA GLY A 73 -15.17 -1.71 -5.81
C GLY A 73 -13.99 -2.05 -4.89
N ALA A 74 -12.89 -1.30 -4.99
CA ALA A 74 -11.72 -1.46 -4.13
C ALA A 74 -12.04 -1.18 -2.65
N ILE A 75 -12.76 -0.08 -2.36
CA ILE A 75 -13.21 0.22 -0.98
C ILE A 75 -14.12 -0.91 -0.45
N GLY A 76 -15.05 -1.39 -1.27
CA GLY A 76 -15.94 -2.50 -0.92
C GLY A 76 -15.17 -3.79 -0.58
N ALA A 77 -14.15 -4.13 -1.37
CA ALA A 77 -13.28 -5.28 -1.12
C ALA A 77 -12.57 -5.17 0.24
N LEU A 78 -11.99 -4.00 0.55
CA LEU A 78 -11.31 -3.77 1.82
C LEU A 78 -12.25 -3.86 3.03
N HIS A 79 -13.49 -3.39 2.91
CA HIS A 79 -14.51 -3.59 3.95
C HIS A 79 -14.82 -5.07 4.19
N ARG A 80 -14.87 -5.89 3.14
CA ARG A 80 -15.02 -7.35 3.24
C ARG A 80 -13.76 -8.06 3.75
N GLY A 81 -12.63 -7.37 3.85
CA GLY A 81 -11.36 -7.96 4.26
C GLY A 81 -10.61 -8.64 3.11
N GLU A 82 -10.99 -8.36 1.87
CA GLU A 82 -10.31 -8.84 0.66
C GLU A 82 -9.18 -7.86 0.28
N PRO A 83 -8.04 -8.36 -0.23
CA PRO A 83 -7.04 -7.50 -0.82
C PRO A 83 -7.56 -6.89 -2.13
N CYS A 84 -7.05 -5.73 -2.49
CA CYS A 84 -7.32 -5.10 -3.79
C CYS A 84 -6.05 -4.49 -4.37
N GLY A 85 -6.05 -4.23 -5.67
CA GLY A 85 -4.94 -3.58 -6.33
C GLY A 85 -5.32 -2.92 -7.63
N PHE A 86 -4.37 -2.17 -8.17
CA PHE A 86 -4.48 -1.48 -9.43
C PHE A 86 -3.09 -1.39 -10.06
N SER A 87 -3.00 -1.41 -11.39
CA SER A 87 -1.73 -1.29 -12.08
C SER A 87 -1.87 -0.49 -13.36
N LEU A 88 -0.77 0.18 -13.73
CA LEU A 88 -0.68 1.00 -14.92
C LEU A 88 0.67 0.83 -15.61
N SER A 89 0.62 0.80 -16.93
CA SER A 89 1.81 0.92 -17.77
C SER A 89 2.05 2.38 -18.13
N HIS A 90 3.29 2.84 -18.13
CA HIS A 90 3.64 4.20 -18.54
C HIS A 90 5.07 4.32 -19.03
N ARG A 91 5.27 4.83 -20.25
CA ARG A 91 6.61 5.14 -20.81
C ARG A 91 7.63 3.99 -20.68
N GLY A 92 7.18 2.74 -20.87
CA GLY A 92 8.01 1.53 -20.73
C GLY A 92 8.22 1.03 -19.29
N ARG A 93 7.59 1.68 -18.31
CA ARG A 93 7.57 1.29 -16.89
C ARG A 93 6.21 0.72 -16.51
N TRP A 94 6.21 -0.01 -15.40
CA TRP A 94 5.01 -0.58 -14.80
C TRP A 94 4.91 -0.14 -13.35
N THR A 95 3.75 0.34 -12.92
CA THR A 95 3.50 0.67 -11.51
C THR A 95 2.31 -0.13 -11.00
N GLU A 96 2.48 -0.75 -9.84
CA GLU A 96 1.46 -1.51 -9.13
C GLU A 96 1.17 -0.88 -7.77
N TRP A 97 -0.11 -0.78 -7.45
CA TRP A 97 -0.60 -0.48 -6.12
C TRP A 97 -1.32 -1.70 -5.59
N SER A 98 -0.99 -2.12 -4.38
CA SER A 98 -1.71 -3.18 -3.68
C SER A 98 -2.09 -2.72 -2.27
N VAL A 99 -3.24 -3.20 -1.80
CA VAL A 99 -3.72 -2.99 -0.44
C VAL A 99 -4.14 -4.33 0.12
N ARG A 100 -3.56 -4.69 1.28
CA ARG A 100 -3.80 -5.96 1.96
C ARG A 100 -4.28 -5.69 3.39
N PRO A 101 -5.50 -6.13 3.76
CA PRO A 101 -5.95 -6.09 5.14
C PRO A 101 -5.06 -6.98 6.02
N TYR A 102 -4.70 -6.51 7.21
CA TYR A 102 -3.99 -7.28 8.23
C TYR A 102 -4.50 -6.93 9.63
N LEU A 103 -4.15 -7.75 10.62
CA LEU A 103 -4.43 -7.49 12.02
C LEU A 103 -3.20 -6.84 12.67
N GLU A 104 -3.35 -5.61 13.12
CA GLU A 104 -2.34 -4.90 13.90
C GLU A 104 -2.56 -5.17 15.39
N PHE A 105 -1.51 -5.64 16.07
CA PHE A 105 -1.47 -5.80 17.52
C PHE A 105 -0.65 -4.68 18.11
N ARG A 106 -1.29 -3.78 18.87
CA ARG A 106 -0.57 -2.77 19.65
C ARG A 106 -0.07 -3.41 20.93
N VAL A 107 1.25 -3.49 21.07
CA VAL A 107 1.91 -3.92 22.29
C VAL A 107 2.15 -2.68 23.14
N GLU A 108 1.74 -2.70 24.40
CA GLU A 108 2.06 -1.62 25.35
C GLU A 108 3.58 -1.62 25.62
N ASP A 109 4.21 -0.43 25.67
CA ASP A 109 5.67 -0.30 25.82
C ASP A 109 6.24 -1.08 27.02
N GLY A 110 5.46 -1.21 28.11
CA GLY A 110 5.84 -1.98 29.30
C GLY A 110 5.87 -3.51 29.11
N SER A 111 5.43 -4.02 27.97
CA SER A 111 5.48 -5.45 27.59
C SER A 111 6.59 -5.77 26.58
N LEU A 112 7.33 -4.75 26.11
CA LEU A 112 8.48 -4.96 25.25
C LEU A 112 9.65 -5.50 26.09
N ILE A 113 10.25 -6.60 25.65
CA ILE A 113 11.47 -7.12 26.28
C ILE A 113 12.57 -6.09 26.03
N PRO A 114 13.20 -5.52 27.08
CA PRO A 114 14.30 -4.60 26.89
C PRO A 114 15.44 -5.32 26.17
N VAL A 115 15.84 -4.80 25.00
CA VAL A 115 17.06 -5.23 24.33
C VAL A 115 18.22 -4.75 25.19
N LEU A 116 18.77 -5.66 26.00
CA LEU A 116 19.99 -5.37 26.74
C LEU A 116 21.11 -5.14 25.71
N PRO A 117 21.84 -4.01 25.78
CA PRO A 117 22.99 -3.80 24.91
C PRO A 117 23.96 -4.97 25.12
N GLY A 118 24.31 -5.63 24.02
CA GLY A 118 25.18 -6.81 24.04
C GLY A 118 26.43 -6.51 24.86
N GLY A 119 26.62 -7.24 25.95
CA GLY A 119 27.80 -7.12 26.80
C GLY A 119 29.04 -7.44 25.98
N CYS A 120 29.78 -6.41 25.59
CA CYS A 120 31.16 -6.58 25.19
C CYS A 120 31.93 -6.88 26.49
N GLY A 121 32.20 -8.17 26.72
CA GLY A 121 33.10 -8.58 27.81
C GLY A 121 34.49 -8.00 27.60
N PRO A 122 35.23 -7.67 28.67
CA PRO A 122 36.56 -7.09 28.55
C PRO A 122 37.54 -8.08 27.93
N CYS A 123 38.51 -7.50 27.21
CA CYS A 123 39.50 -8.09 26.31
C CYS A 123 40.36 -9.21 26.91
#